data_AF-A0A0Q4D6L3-F1
#
_entry.id   AF-A0A0Q4D6L3-F1
#
_cell.length_a   1.000
_cell.length_b   1.000
_cell.length_c   1.000
_cell.angle_alpha   90.00
_cell.angle_beta   90.00
_cell.angle_gamma   90.00
#
_symmetry.space_group_name_H-M   'P 1'
#
loop_
_entity.id
_entity.type
_entity.pdbx_description
1 polymer ?
#
loop_
_entity_poly.entity_id
_entity_poly.type
_entity_poly.pdbx_seq_one_letter_code
_entity_poly.pdbx_strand_id
1 'polypeptide(L)'
;MSNDDAAKVLFAETRNWREDPSEPEQVRIARRVLARAIRASDGKGFAPGDEPTVAELGNPTTFAIWQDCFSATAEAWAPAESEKADLGYVVSQLPPQDNAAYLKAAPKLNGATPASAHGPFRFATGGGAYSVYVFDGVEGVGPGLFPPRSAPVAGPGGSSRFRHAWPAALAILFCVALLSGVAYDAYCRGVSATATAIRPSGLAQRLTRVIADVDPRLSDEARRIAEDVVSEAKLVPVDQAAWWQSVKANTGIPARTAATAAEIDTKAAAAKASTVSRVEALAPRNLGAGVLDDMKKRAGDAVDHAFRNDPIAIRPVVSLGGPWLFAVGSLVVIAGVVGMGFWGSVLGALIDSRNRLSLSRLQLMAWTILVLSLFGITSPFLIGASEGAVSLPQYPWEIWALLGISIGTPPLSGLILVSKSGQAPQPNAERSIRDDPDATNVGRVEVNLDPNGWSFLDFFRGEEVSNRDEIDISRFQYFVITIILLMVFIGLIGTELWSLQAGQDWAIWAKTKSYPTLNETFIGLLALSHGGYLGMKLLAKPDVKPGA
;
A
#
# COMPACT_ATOMS: atom_id res chain seq x y z
N MET A 1 14.84 -1.12 -42.96
CA MET A 1 14.03 -0.05 -42.34
C MET A 1 13.57 0.94 -43.41
N SER A 2 12.33 1.47 -43.32
CA SER A 2 11.83 2.48 -44.29
C SER A 2 12.38 3.88 -43.99
N ASN A 3 12.30 4.83 -44.95
CA ASN A 3 12.72 6.22 -44.73
C ASN A 3 11.92 6.90 -43.60
N ASP A 4 10.65 6.53 -43.47
CA ASP A 4 9.75 7.06 -42.43
C ASP A 4 10.16 6.55 -41.04
N ASP A 5 10.42 5.25 -40.91
CA ASP A 5 10.91 4.65 -39.67
C ASP A 5 12.26 5.24 -39.25
N ALA A 6 13.17 5.45 -40.21
CA ALA A 6 14.45 6.10 -39.96
C ALA A 6 14.30 7.55 -39.48
N ALA A 7 13.35 8.30 -40.05
CA ALA A 7 13.10 9.68 -39.69
C ALA A 7 12.53 9.80 -38.27
N LYS A 8 11.66 8.86 -37.86
CA LYS A 8 11.14 8.77 -36.49
C LYS A 8 12.24 8.54 -35.47
N VAL A 9 13.12 7.59 -35.73
CA VAL A 9 14.30 7.32 -34.89
C VAL A 9 15.19 8.57 -34.80
N LEU A 10 15.51 9.18 -35.94
CA LEU A 10 16.35 10.38 -35.98
C LEU A 10 15.74 11.57 -35.23
N PHE A 11 14.43 11.77 -35.38
CA PHE A 11 13.70 12.82 -34.70
C PHE A 11 13.70 12.62 -33.18
N ALA A 12 13.40 11.41 -32.72
CA ALA A 12 13.35 11.10 -31.30
C ALA A 12 14.70 11.33 -30.58
N GLU A 13 15.81 11.08 -31.28
CA GLU A 13 17.15 11.29 -30.75
C GLU A 13 17.60 12.77 -30.80
N THR A 14 17.19 13.51 -31.83
CA THR A 14 17.74 14.85 -32.12
C THR A 14 16.79 16.02 -31.87
N ARG A 15 15.52 15.78 -31.47
CA ARG A 15 14.52 16.84 -31.23
C ARG A 15 14.91 17.87 -30.16
N ASN A 16 15.78 17.47 -29.22
CA ASN A 16 16.24 18.33 -28.13
C ASN A 16 17.59 19.02 -28.42
N TRP A 17 18.18 18.79 -29.59
CA TRP A 17 19.45 19.41 -29.96
C TRP A 17 19.22 20.88 -30.29
N ARG A 18 20.06 21.75 -29.75
CA ARG A 18 20.01 23.19 -30.00
C ARG A 18 21.14 23.59 -30.94
N GLU A 19 20.79 24.38 -31.95
CA GLU A 19 21.75 24.99 -32.86
C GLU A 19 22.64 25.98 -32.08
N ASP A 20 23.95 25.90 -32.31
CA ASP A 20 24.85 26.96 -31.86
C ASP A 20 24.61 28.18 -32.76
N PRO A 21 24.28 29.36 -32.20
CA PRO A 21 24.07 30.58 -33.00
C PRO A 21 25.27 30.94 -33.89
N SER A 22 26.48 30.51 -33.52
CA SER A 22 27.69 30.77 -34.30
C SER A 22 27.88 29.79 -35.46
N GLU A 23 27.29 28.60 -35.39
CA GLU A 23 27.41 27.54 -36.40
C GLU A 23 26.09 26.75 -36.57
N PRO A 24 25.03 27.38 -37.10
CA PRO A 24 23.68 26.78 -37.16
C PRO A 24 23.61 25.51 -38.03
N GLU A 25 24.53 25.35 -38.97
CA GLU A 25 24.60 24.16 -39.84
C GLU A 25 25.12 22.91 -39.13
N GLN A 26 25.77 23.01 -37.96
CA GLN A 26 26.34 21.84 -37.27
C GLN A 26 25.28 20.79 -36.94
N VAL A 27 24.09 21.20 -36.49
CA VAL A 27 23.00 20.28 -36.13
C VAL A 27 22.48 19.54 -37.36
N ARG A 28 22.35 20.24 -38.49
CA ARG A 28 21.91 19.65 -39.76
C ARG A 28 22.93 18.65 -40.30
N ILE A 29 24.22 18.99 -40.22
CA ILE A 29 25.31 18.09 -40.62
C ILE A 29 25.33 16.85 -39.72
N ALA A 30 25.21 17.04 -38.40
CA ALA A 30 25.17 15.94 -37.43
C ALA A 30 23.96 15.01 -37.67
N ARG A 31 22.78 15.56 -38.00
CA ARG A 31 21.59 14.77 -38.40
C ARG A 31 21.82 13.97 -39.68
N ARG A 32 22.46 14.54 -40.69
CA ARG A 32 22.82 13.83 -41.94
C ARG A 32 23.79 12.68 -41.69
N VAL A 33 24.80 12.90 -40.87
CA VAL A 33 25.73 11.84 -40.42
C VAL A 33 24.98 10.74 -39.67
N LEU A 34 24.11 11.12 -38.73
CA LEU A 34 23.34 10.16 -37.93
C LEU A 34 22.37 9.37 -38.81
N ALA A 35 21.72 10.01 -39.79
CA ALA A 35 20.87 9.35 -40.77
C ALA A 35 21.61 8.27 -41.58
N ARG A 36 22.83 8.56 -42.04
CA ARG A 36 23.70 7.57 -42.71
C ARG A 36 24.02 6.39 -41.79
N ALA A 37 24.25 6.67 -40.51
CA ALA A 37 24.54 5.63 -39.56
C ALA A 37 23.31 4.77 -39.19
N ILE A 38 22.13 5.38 -39.12
CA ILE A 38 20.84 4.67 -39.01
C ILE A 38 20.64 3.74 -40.22
N ARG A 39 21.03 4.19 -41.44
CA ARG A 39 21.00 3.35 -42.66
C ARG A 39 21.93 2.15 -42.55
N ALA A 40 23.20 2.40 -42.23
CA ALA A 40 24.24 1.38 -42.17
C ALA A 40 23.91 0.27 -41.14
N SER A 41 23.21 0.65 -40.07
CA SER A 41 22.81 -0.25 -38.99
C SER A 41 21.48 -0.96 -39.16
N ASP A 42 20.70 -0.59 -40.18
CA ASP A 42 19.28 -0.94 -40.27
C ASP A 42 18.50 -0.58 -38.98
N GLY A 43 18.86 0.55 -38.35
CA GLY A 43 18.23 1.05 -37.12
C GLY A 43 18.60 0.30 -35.83
N LYS A 44 19.43 -0.75 -35.87
CA LYS A 44 19.90 -1.45 -34.65
C LYS A 44 20.70 -0.51 -33.77
N GLY A 45 20.53 -0.60 -32.44
CA GLY A 45 21.25 0.24 -31.48
C GLY A 45 20.61 1.60 -31.19
N PHE A 46 19.58 1.99 -31.95
CA PHE A 46 18.76 3.15 -31.64
C PHE A 46 17.48 2.75 -30.93
N ALA A 47 16.97 3.62 -30.06
CA ALA A 47 15.65 3.43 -29.47
C ALA A 47 14.58 3.81 -30.51
N PRO A 48 13.60 2.94 -30.80
CA PRO A 48 12.41 3.39 -31.50
C PRO A 48 11.72 4.42 -30.61
N GLY A 49 11.56 5.65 -31.13
CA GLY A 49 10.93 6.74 -30.41
C GLY A 49 9.48 6.97 -30.83
N ASP A 50 8.76 7.73 -30.02
CA ASP A 50 7.38 8.13 -30.31
C ASP A 50 7.32 8.99 -31.59
N GLU A 51 6.29 8.77 -32.39
CA GLU A 51 6.00 9.62 -33.55
C GLU A 51 5.70 11.06 -33.08
N PRO A 52 6.11 12.09 -33.84
CA PRO A 52 5.69 13.45 -33.55
C PRO A 52 4.16 13.52 -33.58
N THR A 53 3.58 13.98 -32.49
CA THR A 53 2.13 14.12 -32.36
C THR A 53 1.61 15.27 -33.23
N VAL A 54 0.33 15.23 -33.60
CA VAL A 54 -0.31 16.33 -34.34
C VAL A 54 -0.17 17.67 -33.61
N ALA A 55 -0.21 17.65 -32.28
CA ALA A 55 -0.01 18.82 -31.44
C ALA A 55 1.44 19.37 -31.53
N GLU A 56 2.44 18.49 -31.56
CA GLU A 56 3.84 18.85 -31.74
C GLU A 56 4.12 19.40 -33.15
N LEU A 57 3.53 18.80 -34.19
CA LEU A 57 3.64 19.31 -35.58
C LEU A 57 2.93 20.66 -35.77
N GLY A 58 2.03 21.05 -34.86
CA GLY A 58 1.46 22.39 -34.80
C GLY A 58 2.45 23.48 -34.37
N ASN A 59 3.60 23.11 -33.79
CA ASN A 59 4.67 24.04 -33.44
C ASN A 59 5.65 24.21 -34.64
N PRO A 60 5.84 25.44 -35.17
CA PRO A 60 6.69 25.67 -36.35
C PRO A 60 8.14 25.20 -36.20
N THR A 61 8.72 25.32 -35.00
CA THR A 61 10.09 24.88 -34.72
C THR A 61 10.20 23.35 -34.74
N THR A 62 9.22 22.68 -34.14
CA THR A 62 9.19 21.21 -34.09
C THR A 62 8.95 20.62 -35.48
N PHE A 63 8.07 21.24 -36.25
CA PHE A 63 7.82 20.89 -37.65
C PHE A 63 9.09 21.04 -38.52
N ALA A 64 9.84 22.14 -38.37
CA ALA A 64 11.09 22.33 -39.10
C ALA A 64 12.15 21.26 -38.76
N ILE A 65 12.25 20.86 -37.48
CA ILE A 65 13.14 19.76 -37.06
C ILE A 65 12.72 18.43 -37.69
N TRP A 66 11.42 18.14 -37.73
CA TRP A 66 10.90 16.94 -38.38
C TRP A 66 11.23 16.91 -39.87
N GLN A 67 11.01 18.01 -40.59
CA GLN A 67 11.35 18.13 -42.00
C GLN A 67 12.85 17.91 -42.26
N ASP A 68 13.71 18.50 -41.43
CA ASP A 68 15.17 18.31 -41.52
C ASP A 68 15.59 16.85 -41.30
N CYS A 69 14.98 16.16 -40.33
CA CYS A 69 15.21 14.73 -40.10
C CYS A 69 14.78 13.89 -41.31
N PHE A 70 13.62 14.20 -41.90
CA PHE A 70 13.11 13.50 -43.08
C PHE A 70 13.98 13.74 -44.32
N SER A 71 14.45 14.97 -44.53
CA SER A 71 15.40 15.30 -45.60
C SER A 71 16.72 14.56 -45.40
N ALA A 72 17.27 14.54 -44.18
CA ALA A 72 18.50 13.84 -43.85
C ALA A 72 18.40 12.32 -44.11
N THR A 73 17.28 11.69 -43.78
CA THR A 73 17.07 10.25 -44.07
C THR A 73 16.84 9.99 -45.55
N ALA A 74 16.09 10.83 -46.24
CA ALA A 74 15.91 10.72 -47.70
C ALA A 74 17.26 10.83 -48.43
N GLU A 75 18.10 11.80 -48.08
CA GLU A 75 19.46 11.93 -48.59
C GLU A 75 20.31 10.70 -48.27
N ALA A 76 20.24 10.24 -47.02
CA ALA A 76 21.00 9.07 -46.60
C ALA A 76 20.56 7.81 -47.33
N TRP A 77 19.31 7.67 -47.80
CA TRP A 77 18.79 6.50 -48.53
C TRP A 77 18.85 6.59 -50.04
N ALA A 78 19.20 7.76 -50.59
CA ALA A 78 19.49 7.88 -52.01
C ALA A 78 20.57 6.84 -52.41
N PRO A 79 20.45 6.18 -53.57
CA PRO A 79 21.48 5.27 -54.07
C PRO A 79 22.75 6.07 -54.36
N ALA A 80 23.66 6.13 -53.38
CA ALA A 80 24.99 6.68 -53.58
C ALA A 80 25.82 5.64 -54.35
N GLU A 81 26.30 6.01 -55.53
CA GLU A 81 26.98 5.09 -56.46
C GLU A 81 28.34 4.55 -55.98
N SER A 82 28.89 4.94 -54.82
CA SER A 82 30.26 4.55 -54.46
C SER A 82 30.65 4.36 -52.99
N GLU A 83 29.82 4.63 -51.98
CA GLU A 83 30.29 4.55 -50.58
C GLU A 83 29.69 3.37 -49.80
N LYS A 84 30.39 2.23 -49.84
CA LYS A 84 30.40 1.25 -48.73
C LYS A 84 31.35 1.74 -47.63
N ALA A 85 31.17 2.96 -47.15
CA ALA A 85 31.94 3.44 -46.00
C ALA A 85 31.28 2.87 -44.74
N ASP A 86 31.97 1.94 -44.07
CA ASP A 86 31.62 1.49 -42.71
C ASP A 86 31.90 2.65 -41.74
N LEU A 87 30.99 3.62 -41.71
CA LEU A 87 31.07 4.78 -40.82
C LEU A 87 30.64 4.37 -39.41
N GLY A 88 31.59 4.40 -38.47
CA GLY A 88 31.32 4.32 -37.04
C GLY A 88 31.13 5.72 -36.45
N TYR A 89 30.25 5.87 -35.45
CA TYR A 89 30.10 7.15 -34.75
C TYR A 89 29.94 6.94 -33.23
N VAL A 90 30.39 7.92 -32.45
CA VAL A 90 30.27 7.94 -30.99
C VAL A 90 29.75 9.30 -30.55
N VAL A 91 28.72 9.30 -29.70
CA VAL A 91 28.19 10.53 -29.09
C VAL A 91 28.61 10.57 -27.62
N SER A 92 29.43 11.56 -27.24
CA SER A 92 30.01 11.62 -25.90
C SER A 92 30.31 13.05 -25.46
N GLN A 93 30.36 13.28 -24.14
CA GLN A 93 30.84 14.54 -23.55
C GLN A 93 32.38 14.67 -23.61
N LEU A 94 33.08 13.52 -23.63
CA LEU A 94 34.53 13.43 -23.71
C LEU A 94 34.96 12.73 -25.02
N PRO A 95 36.15 13.03 -25.58
CA PRO A 95 36.69 12.27 -26.70
C PRO A 95 36.69 10.76 -26.39
N PRO A 96 36.30 9.88 -27.34
CA PRO A 96 36.16 8.44 -27.08
C PRO A 96 37.45 7.77 -26.59
N GLN A 97 38.59 8.28 -27.06
CA GLN A 97 39.94 7.88 -26.64
C GLN A 97 40.25 8.17 -25.17
N ASP A 98 39.53 9.09 -24.54
CA ASP A 98 39.72 9.48 -23.13
C ASP A 98 38.77 8.72 -22.18
N ASN A 99 37.93 7.83 -22.70
CA ASN A 99 36.94 7.09 -21.90
C ASN A 99 37.19 5.58 -21.96
N ALA A 100 37.72 5.04 -20.84
CA ALA A 100 38.05 3.62 -20.70
C ALA A 100 36.84 2.67 -20.93
N ALA A 101 35.61 3.11 -20.66
CA ALA A 101 34.42 2.31 -20.91
C ALA A 101 34.15 2.14 -22.42
N TYR A 102 34.36 3.19 -23.22
CA TYR A 102 34.24 3.11 -24.67
C TYR A 102 35.34 2.26 -25.29
N LEU A 103 36.59 2.43 -24.85
CA LEU A 103 37.70 1.57 -25.31
C LEU A 103 37.50 0.10 -24.95
N LYS A 104 36.83 -0.20 -23.82
CA LYS A 104 36.49 -1.58 -23.44
C LYS A 104 35.37 -2.16 -24.31
N ALA A 105 34.35 -1.35 -24.64
CA ALA A 105 33.20 -1.78 -25.44
C ALA A 105 33.55 -1.90 -26.94
N ALA A 106 34.45 -1.03 -27.42
CA ALA A 106 34.92 -1.00 -28.80
C ALA A 106 36.45 -0.84 -28.83
N PRO A 107 37.22 -1.93 -28.62
CA PRO A 107 38.69 -1.88 -28.58
C PRO A 107 39.35 -1.30 -29.83
N LYS A 108 38.68 -1.40 -30.98
CA LYS A 108 39.14 -0.84 -32.26
C LYS A 108 39.10 0.70 -32.33
N LEU A 109 38.47 1.38 -31.36
CA LEU A 109 38.58 2.84 -31.21
C LEU A 109 39.96 3.25 -30.68
N ASN A 110 40.73 2.33 -30.07
CA ASN A 110 42.04 2.63 -29.54
C ASN A 110 43.03 2.89 -30.68
N GLY A 111 43.46 4.15 -30.83
CA GLY A 111 44.34 4.60 -31.91
C GLY A 111 43.62 5.01 -33.20
N ALA A 112 42.28 4.94 -33.25
CA ALA A 112 41.51 5.46 -34.37
C ALA A 112 41.42 7.00 -34.28
N THR A 113 41.79 7.70 -35.35
CA THR A 113 41.58 9.15 -35.45
C THR A 113 40.20 9.45 -36.03
N PRO A 114 39.41 10.36 -35.41
CA PRO A 114 38.18 10.83 -36.01
C PRO A 114 38.43 11.39 -37.42
N ALA A 115 37.54 11.10 -38.36
CA ALA A 115 37.64 11.62 -39.71
C ALA A 115 37.56 13.15 -39.66
N SER A 116 38.65 13.84 -39.98
CA SER A 116 38.74 15.30 -39.89
C SER A 116 37.71 16.00 -40.78
N ALA A 117 37.29 15.37 -41.88
CA ALA A 117 36.22 15.84 -42.77
C ALA A 117 34.82 15.83 -42.13
N HIS A 118 34.64 15.11 -41.02
CA HIS A 118 33.37 14.93 -40.32
C HIS A 118 33.44 15.37 -38.85
N GLY A 119 34.51 16.07 -38.46
CA GLY A 119 34.67 16.76 -37.17
C GLY A 119 34.48 15.90 -35.91
N PRO A 120 34.56 16.59 -34.77
CA PRO A 120 33.57 16.43 -33.72
C PRO A 120 32.51 17.55 -33.83
N PHE A 121 31.24 17.20 -34.09
CA PHE A 121 30.14 18.18 -34.09
C PHE A 121 29.65 18.43 -32.67
N ARG A 122 29.69 19.68 -32.21
CA ARG A 122 29.30 20.03 -30.84
C ARG A 122 27.83 20.44 -30.81
N PHE A 123 27.10 19.96 -29.82
CA PHE A 123 25.71 20.34 -29.63
C PHE A 123 25.35 20.29 -28.15
N ALA A 124 24.38 21.10 -27.74
CA ALA A 124 23.85 21.09 -26.38
C ALA A 124 22.58 20.24 -26.32
N THR A 125 22.46 19.45 -25.26
CA THR A 125 21.20 18.82 -24.86
C THR A 125 20.80 19.34 -23.48
N GLY A 126 19.58 19.02 -23.01
CA GLY A 126 19.14 19.40 -21.66
C GLY A 126 20.02 18.86 -20.52
N GLY A 127 20.94 17.92 -20.79
CA GLY A 127 21.87 17.35 -19.82
C GLY A 127 23.34 17.79 -19.96
N GLY A 128 23.67 18.74 -20.86
CA GLY A 128 25.04 19.23 -21.05
C GLY A 128 25.48 19.32 -22.52
N ALA A 129 26.75 19.67 -22.74
CA ALA A 129 27.38 19.74 -24.07
C ALA A 129 27.91 18.37 -24.51
N TYR A 130 27.60 17.96 -25.74
CA TYR A 130 28.00 16.69 -26.33
C TYR A 130 28.72 16.92 -27.65
N SER A 131 29.53 15.95 -28.06
CA SER A 131 30.19 15.90 -29.37
C SER A 131 29.85 14.59 -30.10
N VAL A 132 29.53 14.67 -31.39
CA VAL A 132 29.47 13.49 -32.29
C VAL A 132 30.84 13.30 -32.94
N TYR A 133 31.50 12.18 -32.67
CA TYR A 133 32.76 11.79 -33.30
C TYR A 133 32.48 10.76 -34.39
N VAL A 134 32.98 10.99 -35.60
CA VAL A 134 32.81 10.06 -36.73
C VAL A 134 34.14 9.43 -37.06
N PHE A 135 34.16 8.11 -37.24
CA PHE A 135 35.34 7.33 -37.57
C PHE A 135 35.12 6.63 -38.91
N ASP A 136 36.16 6.67 -39.75
CA ASP A 136 36.16 5.98 -41.04
C ASP A 136 36.83 4.60 -40.90
N GLY A 137 36.22 3.56 -41.46
CA GLY A 137 36.79 2.21 -41.55
C GLY A 137 36.93 1.44 -40.24
N VAL A 138 36.28 1.85 -39.14
CA VAL A 138 36.36 1.12 -37.86
C VAL A 138 35.24 0.09 -37.76
N GLU A 139 35.47 -1.08 -38.35
CA GLU A 139 34.55 -2.22 -38.26
C GLU A 139 34.21 -2.60 -36.82
N GLY A 140 32.92 -2.76 -36.51
CA GLY A 140 32.48 -3.25 -35.20
C GLY A 140 32.31 -2.18 -34.13
N VAL A 141 32.54 -0.90 -34.45
CA VAL A 141 31.92 0.21 -33.72
C VAL A 141 30.48 0.27 -34.20
N GLY A 142 29.64 -0.57 -33.59
CA GLY A 142 28.22 -0.59 -33.91
C GLY A 142 27.59 0.81 -33.76
N PRO A 143 26.47 1.06 -34.44
CA PRO A 143 25.66 2.27 -34.27
C PRO A 143 25.32 2.51 -32.79
N GLY A 144 25.77 3.64 -32.26
CA GLY A 144 25.25 4.15 -31.00
C GLY A 144 25.88 3.52 -29.77
N LEU A 145 27.15 3.87 -29.50
CA LEU A 145 27.60 4.00 -28.12
C LEU A 145 27.06 5.33 -27.53
N PHE A 146 25.74 5.52 -27.53
CA PHE A 146 25.15 6.40 -26.54
C PHE A 146 25.46 5.77 -25.19
N PRO A 147 25.95 6.51 -24.18
CA PRO A 147 25.78 6.01 -22.82
C PRO A 147 24.27 5.72 -22.70
N PRO A 148 23.84 4.52 -22.27
CA PRO A 148 22.42 4.24 -22.13
C PRO A 148 21.79 5.43 -21.39
N ARG A 149 20.59 5.87 -21.79
CA ARG A 149 19.91 7.11 -21.33
C ARG A 149 19.70 7.22 -19.80
N SER A 150 20.30 6.31 -19.05
CA SER A 150 20.48 6.24 -17.61
C SER A 150 21.56 5.19 -17.28
N ALA A 151 22.78 5.31 -17.81
CA ALA A 151 23.91 4.89 -17.00
C ALA A 151 23.94 5.93 -15.87
N PRO A 152 23.53 5.58 -14.62
CA PRO A 152 23.74 6.49 -13.52
C PRO A 152 25.20 6.90 -13.61
N VAL A 153 25.45 8.22 -13.54
CA VAL A 153 26.79 8.73 -13.27
C VAL A 153 27.36 7.79 -12.23
N ALA A 154 28.41 7.06 -12.59
CA ALA A 154 29.02 6.08 -11.73
C ALA A 154 29.58 6.87 -10.55
N GLY A 155 28.73 7.15 -9.57
CA GLY A 155 29.13 7.48 -8.24
C GLY A 155 30.11 6.37 -7.84
N PRO A 156 31.25 6.72 -7.24
CA PRO A 156 32.27 5.75 -6.88
C PRO A 156 31.70 4.83 -5.80
N GLY A 157 31.05 3.72 -6.20
CA GLY A 157 30.51 2.76 -5.25
C GLY A 157 29.31 1.95 -5.73
N GLY A 158 29.57 0.96 -6.58
CA GLY A 158 28.90 -0.35 -6.57
C GLY A 158 27.38 -0.39 -6.73
N SER A 159 26.93 -0.91 -7.88
CA SER A 159 25.56 -1.35 -8.14
C SER A 159 24.85 -1.88 -6.88
N SER A 160 23.70 -1.30 -6.58
CA SER A 160 22.76 -1.61 -5.48
C SER A 160 22.13 -3.00 -5.61
N ARG A 161 22.96 -4.04 -5.77
CA ARG A 161 22.54 -5.39 -5.39
C ARG A 161 22.23 -5.31 -3.91
N PHE A 162 21.00 -5.61 -3.52
CA PHE A 162 20.63 -6.00 -2.17
C PHE A 162 21.82 -6.79 -1.58
N ARG A 163 22.67 -6.14 -0.76
CA ARG A 163 23.90 -6.79 -0.26
C ARG A 163 23.55 -8.08 0.49
N HIS A 164 22.30 -8.17 0.94
CA HIS A 164 21.69 -9.29 1.64
C HIS A 164 20.24 -9.56 1.19
N ALA A 165 20.00 -9.83 -0.10
CA ALA A 165 18.66 -10.16 -0.62
C ALA A 165 18.02 -11.34 0.13
N TRP A 166 18.85 -12.32 0.48
CA TRP A 166 18.42 -13.55 1.14
C TRP A 166 17.92 -13.33 2.58
N PRO A 167 18.65 -12.64 3.48
CA PRO A 167 18.12 -12.29 4.80
C PRO A 167 16.82 -11.49 4.77
N ALA A 168 16.67 -10.55 3.84
CA ALA A 168 15.42 -9.79 3.70
C ALA A 168 14.25 -10.71 3.27
N ALA A 169 14.47 -11.57 2.28
CA ALA A 169 13.47 -12.55 1.85
C ALA A 169 13.08 -13.51 3.00
N LEU A 170 14.05 -14.02 3.75
CA LEU A 170 13.79 -14.88 4.91
C LEU A 170 13.00 -14.17 6.01
N ALA A 171 13.33 -12.91 6.32
CA ALA A 171 12.61 -12.13 7.32
C ALA A 171 11.16 -11.86 6.88
N ILE A 172 10.92 -11.56 5.60
CA ILE A 172 9.57 -11.42 5.04
C ILE A 172 8.80 -12.73 5.13
N LEU A 173 9.39 -13.85 4.70
CA LEU A 173 8.75 -15.17 4.77
C LEU A 173 8.42 -15.56 6.22
N PHE A 174 9.31 -15.28 7.16
CA PHE A 174 9.07 -15.51 8.59
C PHE A 174 7.91 -14.67 9.11
N CYS A 175 7.84 -13.37 8.78
CA CYS A 175 6.74 -12.51 9.19
C CYS A 175 5.40 -12.93 8.55
N VAL A 176 5.41 -13.37 7.29
CA VAL A 176 4.22 -13.91 6.61
C VAL A 176 3.76 -15.21 7.26
N ALA A 177 4.69 -16.08 7.66
CA ALA A 177 4.37 -17.31 8.37
C ALA A 177 3.77 -17.01 9.76
N LEU A 178 4.33 -16.05 10.49
CA LEU A 178 3.78 -15.58 11.77
C LEU A 178 2.37 -14.97 11.61
N LEU A 179 2.18 -14.10 10.62
CA LEU A 179 0.86 -13.54 10.29
C LEU A 179 -0.15 -14.63 9.94
N SER A 180 0.25 -15.62 9.13
CA SER A 180 -0.59 -16.76 8.79
C SER A 180 -0.93 -17.59 10.02
N GLY A 181 0.02 -17.78 10.95
CA GLY A 181 -0.20 -18.46 12.21
C GLY A 181 -1.20 -17.74 13.11
N VAL A 182 -1.12 -16.41 13.21
CA VAL A 182 -2.07 -15.60 13.99
C VAL A 182 -3.45 -15.55 13.32
N ALA A 183 -3.51 -15.46 11.99
CA ALA A 183 -4.74 -15.58 11.23
C ALA A 183 -5.40 -16.96 11.41
N TYR A 184 -4.59 -18.03 11.44
CA TYR A 184 -5.06 -19.38 11.71
C TYR A 184 -5.55 -19.55 13.16
N ASP A 185 -4.84 -19.01 14.15
CA ASP A 185 -5.32 -18.97 15.55
C ASP A 185 -6.65 -18.21 15.65
N ALA A 186 -6.78 -17.06 14.98
CA ALA A 186 -8.03 -16.31 14.91
C ALA A 186 -9.15 -17.12 14.26
N TYR A 187 -8.88 -17.84 13.16
CA TYR A 187 -9.82 -18.76 12.54
C TYR A 187 -10.26 -19.89 13.50
N CYS A 188 -9.31 -20.57 14.15
CA CYS A 188 -9.58 -21.65 15.11
C CYS A 188 -10.39 -21.16 16.32
N ARG A 189 -10.11 -19.94 16.80
CA ARG A 189 -10.91 -19.28 17.84
C ARG A 189 -12.33 -18.98 17.35
N GLY A 190 -12.48 -18.56 16.09
CA GLY A 190 -13.79 -18.40 15.44
C GLY A 190 -14.58 -19.69 15.40
N VAL A 191 -13.98 -20.79 14.95
CA VAL A 191 -14.59 -22.13 14.93
C VAL A 191 -14.96 -22.61 16.35
N SER A 192 -14.05 -22.40 17.31
CA SER A 192 -14.30 -22.79 18.70
C SER A 192 -15.43 -21.98 19.33
N ALA A 193 -15.52 -20.70 18.99
CA ALA A 193 -16.56 -19.80 19.44
C ALA A 193 -17.96 -20.22 18.94
N THR A 194 -18.08 -20.74 17.71
CA THR A 194 -19.32 -21.33 17.20
C THR A 194 -19.62 -22.71 17.77
N ALA A 195 -18.60 -23.55 17.93
CA ALA A 195 -18.76 -24.89 18.50
C ALA A 195 -19.20 -24.86 19.97
N THR A 196 -18.77 -23.84 20.72
CA THR A 196 -19.12 -23.64 22.14
C THR A 196 -20.36 -22.77 22.36
N ALA A 197 -20.82 -22.04 21.34
CA ALA A 197 -22.11 -21.37 21.39
C ALA A 197 -23.20 -22.44 21.49
N ILE A 198 -23.73 -22.64 22.70
CA ILE A 198 -24.80 -23.61 22.96
C ILE A 198 -25.95 -23.31 22.02
N ARG A 199 -26.08 -24.15 20.99
CA ARG A 199 -27.23 -24.04 20.11
C ARG A 199 -28.45 -24.42 20.94
N PRO A 200 -29.52 -23.60 20.92
CA PRO A 200 -30.80 -23.93 21.54
C PRO A 200 -31.26 -25.35 21.20
N SER A 201 -31.01 -25.78 19.95
CA SER A 201 -31.28 -27.14 19.48
C SER A 201 -30.39 -28.21 20.11
N GLY A 202 -29.12 -27.93 20.41
CA GLY A 202 -28.23 -28.88 21.08
C GLY A 202 -28.62 -29.11 22.55
N LEU A 203 -29.01 -28.04 23.24
CA LEU A 203 -29.57 -28.13 24.59
C LEU A 203 -30.91 -28.87 24.58
N ALA A 204 -31.81 -28.53 23.64
CA ALA A 204 -33.09 -29.21 23.47
C ALA A 204 -32.90 -30.71 23.18
N GLN A 205 -31.96 -31.08 22.30
CA GLN A 205 -31.72 -32.47 21.90
C GLN A 205 -31.09 -33.30 23.03
N ARG A 206 -30.32 -32.68 23.93
CA ARG A 206 -29.78 -33.32 25.14
C ARG A 206 -30.86 -33.50 26.21
N LEU A 207 -31.65 -32.47 26.49
CA LEU A 207 -32.82 -32.55 27.37
C LEU A 207 -33.80 -33.63 26.87
N THR A 208 -34.09 -33.65 25.57
CA THR A 208 -34.93 -34.67 24.95
C THR A 208 -34.37 -36.07 25.17
N ARG A 209 -33.05 -36.27 25.02
CA ARG A 209 -32.38 -37.57 25.28
C ARG A 209 -32.51 -37.99 26.74
N VAL A 210 -32.22 -37.10 27.69
CA VAL A 210 -32.29 -37.42 29.12
C VAL A 210 -33.72 -37.74 29.56
N ILE A 211 -34.72 -37.03 29.03
CA ILE A 211 -36.13 -37.32 29.34
C ILE A 211 -36.57 -38.63 28.67
N ALA A 212 -36.13 -38.90 27.43
CA ALA A 212 -36.43 -40.16 26.73
C ALA A 212 -35.77 -41.39 27.39
N ASP A 213 -34.60 -41.22 28.02
CA ASP A 213 -33.94 -42.27 28.80
C ASP A 213 -34.70 -42.58 30.11
N VAL A 214 -35.54 -41.67 30.59
CA VAL A 214 -36.42 -41.88 31.76
C VAL A 214 -37.70 -42.61 31.37
N ASP A 215 -38.36 -42.21 30.28
CA ASP A 215 -39.49 -42.97 29.68
C ASP A 215 -39.52 -42.75 28.16
N PRO A 216 -39.27 -43.80 27.33
CA PRO A 216 -39.29 -43.70 25.88
C PRO A 216 -40.63 -43.24 25.31
N ARG A 217 -41.75 -43.46 26.02
CA ARG A 217 -43.10 -43.06 25.57
C ARG A 217 -43.30 -41.55 25.63
N LEU A 218 -42.47 -40.85 26.40
CA LEU A 218 -42.51 -39.40 26.50
C LEU A 218 -41.65 -38.74 25.42
N SER A 219 -41.05 -39.42 24.45
CA SER A 219 -40.07 -38.81 23.52
C SER A 219 -40.61 -37.58 22.75
N ASP A 220 -41.86 -37.62 22.30
CA ASP A 220 -42.48 -36.52 21.55
C ASP A 220 -42.86 -35.34 22.46
N GLU A 221 -43.29 -35.65 23.68
CA GLU A 221 -43.65 -34.68 24.71
C GLU A 221 -42.39 -34.07 25.35
N ALA A 222 -41.35 -34.87 25.56
CA ALA A 222 -40.01 -34.50 25.99
C ALA A 222 -39.38 -33.51 25.02
N ARG A 223 -39.56 -33.75 23.71
CA ARG A 223 -39.13 -32.81 22.68
C ARG A 223 -39.88 -31.48 22.80
N ARG A 224 -41.20 -31.50 22.98
CA ARG A 224 -41.99 -30.27 23.22
C ARG A 224 -41.60 -29.57 24.50
N ILE A 225 -41.37 -30.29 25.60
CA ILE A 225 -40.91 -29.73 26.88
C ILE A 225 -39.51 -29.17 26.73
N ALA A 226 -38.61 -29.81 25.98
CA ALA A 226 -37.27 -29.30 25.74
C ALA A 226 -37.28 -28.05 24.85
N GLU A 227 -38.11 -28.03 23.79
CA GLU A 227 -38.34 -26.87 22.92
C GLU A 227 -39.01 -25.72 23.72
N ASP A 228 -39.96 -26.04 24.60
CA ASP A 228 -40.63 -25.09 25.51
C ASP A 228 -39.70 -24.59 26.60
N VAL A 229 -38.88 -25.43 27.24
CA VAL A 229 -37.89 -25.00 28.24
C VAL A 229 -36.85 -24.14 27.56
N VAL A 230 -36.41 -24.46 26.35
CA VAL A 230 -35.49 -23.61 25.58
C VAL A 230 -36.15 -22.27 25.21
N SER A 231 -37.46 -22.24 24.94
CA SER A 231 -38.19 -21.01 24.61
C SER A 231 -38.62 -20.18 25.85
N GLU A 232 -39.03 -20.82 26.96
CA GLU A 232 -39.45 -20.26 28.25
C GLU A 232 -38.26 -19.89 29.13
N ALA A 233 -37.20 -20.69 29.16
CA ALA A 233 -35.97 -20.34 29.86
C ALA A 233 -35.45 -19.01 29.37
N LYS A 234 -35.91 -18.55 28.18
CA LYS A 234 -35.61 -17.22 27.66
C LYS A 234 -34.15 -16.94 27.98
N LEU A 235 -33.28 -17.81 27.44
CA LEU A 235 -32.11 -17.29 26.74
C LEU A 235 -32.61 -16.45 25.54
N VAL A 236 -33.61 -15.58 25.77
CA VAL A 236 -33.78 -14.33 25.07
C VAL A 236 -32.39 -13.74 25.15
N PRO A 237 -31.72 -13.50 24.02
CA PRO A 237 -30.57 -12.60 24.05
C PRO A 237 -31.10 -11.34 24.74
N VAL A 238 -30.78 -11.18 26.04
CA VAL A 238 -31.42 -10.22 26.97
C VAL A 238 -31.55 -8.92 26.22
N ASP A 239 -32.78 -8.62 25.81
CA ASP A 239 -33.15 -7.58 24.85
C ASP A 239 -31.93 -6.84 24.29
N GLN A 240 -31.16 -7.54 23.45
CA GLN A 240 -29.79 -7.11 23.13
C GLN A 240 -29.83 -5.75 22.41
N ALA A 241 -30.96 -5.48 21.75
CA ALA A 241 -31.33 -4.18 21.20
C ALA A 241 -31.52 -3.12 22.30
N ALA A 242 -32.28 -3.39 23.37
CA ALA A 242 -32.40 -2.47 24.50
C ALA A 242 -31.07 -2.29 25.26
N TRP A 243 -30.24 -3.32 25.40
CA TRP A 243 -28.90 -3.19 25.97
C TRP A 243 -28.00 -2.30 25.11
N TRP A 244 -27.94 -2.54 23.79
CA TRP A 244 -27.17 -1.69 22.88
C TRP A 244 -27.73 -0.26 22.79
N GLN A 245 -29.05 -0.07 22.86
CA GLN A 245 -29.64 1.27 22.95
C GLN A 245 -29.29 1.96 24.26
N SER A 246 -29.18 1.22 25.37
CA SER A 246 -28.75 1.77 26.67
C SER A 246 -27.26 2.17 26.69
N VAL A 247 -26.39 1.41 26.01
CA VAL A 247 -24.97 1.74 25.79
C VAL A 247 -24.85 2.98 24.89
N LYS A 248 -25.61 3.04 23.79
CA LYS A 248 -25.67 4.24 22.92
C LYS A 248 -26.21 5.47 23.64
N ALA A 249 -27.11 5.29 24.61
CA ALA A 249 -27.69 6.38 25.38
C ALA A 249 -26.75 6.97 26.46
N ASN A 250 -25.51 6.47 26.59
CA ASN A 250 -24.49 6.98 27.52
C ASN A 250 -25.00 7.10 28.98
N THR A 251 -25.89 6.21 29.40
CA THR A 251 -26.64 6.33 30.67
C THR A 251 -25.87 5.84 31.91
N GLY A 252 -24.56 5.59 31.81
CA GLY A 252 -23.75 5.20 32.97
C GLY A 252 -24.14 3.85 33.59
N ILE A 253 -24.84 2.98 32.86
CA ILE A 253 -25.12 1.62 33.34
C ILE A 253 -23.79 0.85 33.34
N PRO A 254 -23.31 0.35 34.50
CA PRO A 254 -22.06 -0.38 34.56
C PRO A 254 -22.13 -1.59 33.63
N ALA A 255 -21.05 -1.86 32.90
CA ALA A 255 -20.89 -3.06 32.09
C ALA A 255 -21.37 -4.24 32.92
N ARG A 256 -22.51 -4.84 32.53
CA ARG A 256 -23.11 -5.90 33.33
C ARG A 256 -22.10 -7.04 33.29
N THR A 257 -21.40 -7.25 34.41
CA THR A 257 -20.56 -8.42 34.64
C THR A 257 -21.38 -9.63 34.25
N ALA A 258 -20.74 -10.63 33.63
CA ALA A 258 -21.37 -11.91 33.31
C ALA A 258 -22.34 -12.32 34.44
N ALA A 259 -23.53 -12.82 34.07
CA ALA A 259 -24.59 -13.17 35.03
C ALA A 259 -23.96 -13.79 36.28
N THR A 260 -24.20 -13.17 37.44
CA THR A 260 -23.52 -13.61 38.66
C THR A 260 -23.89 -15.06 38.94
N ALA A 261 -23.03 -15.81 39.64
CA ALA A 261 -23.34 -17.20 40.00
C ALA A 261 -24.75 -17.30 40.63
N ALA A 262 -25.14 -16.32 41.45
CA ALA A 262 -26.47 -16.22 42.05
C ALA A 262 -27.62 -16.02 41.04
N GLU A 263 -27.43 -15.23 39.98
CA GLU A 263 -28.42 -15.07 38.90
C GLU A 263 -28.57 -16.36 38.08
N ILE A 264 -27.45 -17.07 37.84
CA ILE A 264 -27.45 -18.38 37.16
C ILE A 264 -28.19 -19.40 38.02
N ASP A 265 -27.89 -19.48 39.32
CA ASP A 265 -28.53 -20.38 40.26
C ASP A 265 -30.04 -20.10 40.38
N THR A 266 -30.44 -18.83 40.39
CA THR A 266 -31.87 -18.43 40.43
C THR A 266 -32.61 -18.89 39.17
N LYS A 267 -32.00 -18.75 37.99
CA LYS A 267 -32.58 -19.22 36.73
C LYS A 267 -32.60 -20.74 36.63
N ALA A 268 -31.54 -21.42 37.08
CA ALA A 268 -31.48 -22.87 37.15
C ALA A 268 -32.59 -23.42 38.07
N ALA A 269 -32.81 -22.78 39.23
CA ALA A 269 -33.87 -23.13 40.16
C ALA A 269 -35.28 -22.92 39.56
N ALA A 270 -35.50 -21.80 38.87
CA ALA A 270 -36.79 -21.53 38.20
C ALA A 270 -37.06 -22.53 37.05
N ALA A 271 -36.05 -22.84 36.24
CA ALA A 271 -36.15 -23.85 35.19
C ALA A 271 -36.45 -25.24 35.78
N LYS A 272 -35.72 -25.61 36.84
CA LYS A 272 -35.95 -26.86 37.59
C LYS A 272 -37.38 -26.96 38.10
N ALA A 273 -37.90 -25.89 38.71
CA ALA A 273 -39.28 -25.85 39.23
C ALA A 273 -40.32 -25.98 38.10
N SER A 274 -40.15 -25.26 36.98
CA SER A 274 -41.05 -25.36 35.83
C SER A 274 -41.05 -26.78 35.23
N THR A 275 -39.87 -27.37 35.03
CA THR A 275 -39.74 -28.74 34.50
C THR A 275 -40.41 -29.76 35.42
N VAL A 276 -40.19 -29.67 36.73
CA VAL A 276 -40.82 -30.56 37.72
C VAL A 276 -42.35 -30.43 37.70
N SER A 277 -42.88 -29.20 37.66
CA SER A 277 -44.32 -28.95 37.61
C SER A 277 -44.96 -29.47 36.32
N ARG A 278 -44.24 -29.44 35.19
CA ARG A 278 -44.73 -29.97 33.90
C ARG A 278 -44.72 -31.50 33.87
N VAL A 279 -43.67 -32.13 34.41
CA VAL A 279 -43.62 -33.60 34.59
C VAL A 279 -44.80 -34.08 35.44
N GLU A 280 -45.15 -33.33 36.49
CA GLU A 280 -46.31 -33.61 37.32
C GLU A 280 -47.64 -33.53 36.56
N ALA A 281 -47.83 -32.49 35.74
CA ALA A 281 -49.06 -32.28 34.99
C ALA A 281 -49.29 -33.34 33.89
N LEU A 282 -48.22 -33.88 33.33
CA LEU A 282 -48.24 -34.80 32.19
C LEU A 282 -48.17 -36.28 32.59
N ALA A 283 -47.81 -36.58 33.85
CA ALA A 283 -47.76 -37.93 34.34
C ALA A 283 -49.16 -38.59 34.27
N PRO A 284 -49.29 -39.81 33.72
CA PRO A 284 -50.53 -40.57 33.76
C PRO A 284 -51.10 -40.64 35.18
N ARG A 285 -52.41 -40.40 35.35
CA ARG A 285 -53.09 -40.41 36.65
C ARG A 285 -52.96 -41.73 37.44
N ASN A 286 -52.52 -42.80 36.78
CA ASN A 286 -52.36 -44.13 37.35
C ASN A 286 -50.89 -44.47 37.69
N LEU A 287 -49.95 -43.53 37.56
CA LEU A 287 -48.58 -43.76 38.04
C LEU A 287 -48.56 -43.87 39.56
N GLY A 288 -47.83 -44.86 40.09
CA GLY A 288 -47.56 -44.92 41.52
C GLY A 288 -46.75 -43.70 41.97
N ALA A 289 -47.09 -43.14 43.14
CA ALA A 289 -46.46 -41.92 43.67
C ALA A 289 -44.92 -41.99 43.70
N GLY A 290 -44.35 -43.15 44.04
CA GLY A 290 -42.90 -43.35 44.06
C GLY A 290 -42.23 -43.26 42.68
N VAL A 291 -42.93 -43.64 41.61
CA VAL A 291 -42.40 -43.51 40.23
C VAL A 291 -42.44 -42.05 39.79
N LEU A 292 -43.51 -41.33 40.12
CA LEU A 292 -43.64 -39.91 39.82
C LEU A 292 -42.55 -39.08 40.53
N ASP A 293 -42.27 -39.36 41.80
CA ASP A 293 -41.22 -38.67 42.55
C ASP A 293 -39.82 -38.94 41.99
N ASP A 294 -39.51 -40.17 41.56
CA ASP A 294 -38.23 -40.49 40.91
C ASP A 294 -38.10 -39.75 39.57
N MET A 295 -39.18 -39.65 38.78
CA MET A 295 -39.18 -38.89 37.53
C MET A 295 -38.97 -37.39 37.75
N LYS A 296 -39.66 -36.78 38.72
CA LYS A 296 -39.46 -35.37 39.10
C LYS A 296 -38.02 -35.11 39.52
N LYS A 297 -37.45 -36.00 40.34
CA LYS A 297 -36.07 -35.90 40.81
C LYS A 297 -35.07 -35.97 39.66
N ARG A 298 -35.17 -36.99 38.80
CA ARG A 298 -34.28 -37.14 37.63
C ARG A 298 -34.38 -35.97 36.65
N ALA A 299 -35.59 -35.47 36.39
CA ALA A 299 -35.78 -34.31 35.55
C ALA A 299 -35.15 -33.06 36.16
N GLY A 300 -35.28 -32.87 37.47
CA GLY A 300 -34.64 -31.77 38.18
C GLY A 300 -33.11 -31.88 38.23
N ASP A 301 -32.58 -33.08 38.45
CA ASP A 301 -31.14 -33.36 38.46
C ASP A 301 -30.55 -33.22 37.04
N ALA A 302 -31.30 -33.52 35.99
CA ALA A 302 -30.91 -33.29 34.60
C ALA A 302 -30.78 -31.80 34.28
N VAL A 303 -31.71 -30.96 34.78
CA VAL A 303 -31.62 -29.50 34.66
C VAL A 303 -30.41 -29.00 35.44
N ASP A 304 -30.22 -29.44 36.69
CA ASP A 304 -29.03 -29.09 37.48
C ASP A 304 -27.73 -29.50 36.80
N HIS A 305 -27.65 -30.72 36.25
CA HIS A 305 -26.50 -31.22 35.53
C HIS A 305 -26.26 -30.41 34.24
N ALA A 306 -27.30 -30.04 33.51
CA ALA A 306 -27.19 -29.18 32.33
C ALA A 306 -26.69 -27.76 32.71
N PHE A 307 -27.07 -27.22 33.86
CA PHE A 307 -26.58 -25.90 34.31
C PHE A 307 -25.19 -25.93 34.96
N ARG A 308 -24.82 -27.01 35.66
CA ARG A 308 -23.56 -27.11 36.42
C ARG A 308 -22.41 -27.77 35.64
N ASN A 309 -22.71 -28.77 34.80
CA ASN A 309 -21.68 -29.58 34.14
C ASN A 309 -21.51 -29.26 32.64
N ASP A 310 -22.48 -28.62 31.97
CA ASP A 310 -22.13 -27.94 30.73
C ASP A 310 -21.40 -26.64 31.12
N PRO A 311 -20.22 -26.35 30.55
CA PRO A 311 -19.52 -25.10 30.75
C PRO A 311 -20.26 -23.94 30.06
N ILE A 312 -21.49 -23.66 30.51
CA ILE A 312 -22.24 -22.43 30.21
C ILE A 312 -21.49 -21.21 30.76
N ALA A 313 -20.57 -21.40 31.72
CA ALA A 313 -19.97 -20.33 32.51
C ALA A 313 -18.53 -19.93 32.11
N ILE A 314 -17.78 -20.75 31.36
CA ILE A 314 -16.48 -20.30 30.83
C ILE A 314 -16.70 -19.95 29.36
N ARG A 315 -17.35 -18.80 29.13
CA ARG A 315 -17.32 -18.18 27.80
C ARG A 315 -15.84 -18.10 27.42
N PRO A 316 -15.35 -18.79 26.38
CA PRO A 316 -13.99 -18.58 25.94
C PRO A 316 -13.91 -17.10 25.58
N VAL A 317 -13.21 -16.32 26.40
CA VAL A 317 -13.01 -14.90 26.17
C VAL A 317 -12.11 -14.80 24.96
N VAL A 318 -12.72 -14.73 23.78
CA VAL A 318 -12.00 -14.62 22.52
C VAL A 318 -11.76 -13.15 22.24
N SER A 319 -10.70 -12.60 22.83
CA SER A 319 -10.19 -11.28 22.43
C SER A 319 -9.39 -11.40 21.14
N LEU A 320 -9.73 -10.59 20.13
CA LEU A 320 -8.94 -10.43 18.91
C LEU A 320 -7.94 -9.28 19.00
N GLY A 321 -7.97 -8.52 20.09
CA GLY A 321 -7.09 -7.38 20.31
C GLY A 321 -5.61 -7.71 20.28
N GLY A 322 -5.21 -8.74 21.04
CA GLY A 322 -3.83 -9.24 21.06
C GLY A 322 -3.35 -9.72 19.68
N PRO A 323 -4.07 -10.65 19.02
CA PRO A 323 -3.80 -11.06 17.65
C PRO A 323 -3.68 -9.89 16.66
N TRP A 324 -4.55 -8.89 16.76
CA TRP A 324 -4.51 -7.71 15.89
C TRP A 324 -3.27 -6.84 16.11
N LEU A 325 -2.90 -6.53 17.36
CA LEU A 325 -1.65 -5.79 17.62
C LEU A 325 -0.42 -6.54 17.14
N PHE A 326 -0.42 -7.87 17.26
CA PHE A 326 0.65 -8.69 16.69
C PHE A 326 0.70 -8.60 15.16
N ALA A 327 -0.45 -8.57 14.49
CA ALA A 327 -0.52 -8.39 13.05
C ALA A 327 -0.01 -7.00 12.62
N VAL A 328 -0.36 -5.94 13.36
CA VAL A 328 0.19 -4.59 13.16
C VAL A 328 1.72 -4.63 13.27
N GLY A 329 2.25 -5.18 14.36
CA GLY A 329 3.70 -5.28 14.59
C GLY A 329 4.41 -6.06 13.48
N SER A 330 3.82 -7.17 13.02
CA SER A 330 4.39 -7.98 11.94
C SER A 330 4.44 -7.22 10.61
N LEU A 331 3.39 -6.47 10.26
CA LEU A 331 3.38 -5.65 9.05
C LEU A 331 4.36 -4.47 9.13
N VAL A 332 4.56 -3.87 10.32
CA VAL A 332 5.61 -2.86 10.55
C VAL A 332 7.00 -3.45 10.30
N VAL A 333 7.27 -4.66 10.82
CA VAL A 333 8.55 -5.35 10.58
C VAL A 333 8.75 -5.64 9.10
N ILE A 334 7.72 -6.13 8.39
CA ILE A 334 7.79 -6.36 6.94
C ILE A 334 8.14 -5.05 6.21
N ALA A 335 7.43 -3.96 6.51
CA ALA A 335 7.71 -2.65 5.90
C ALA A 335 9.15 -2.19 6.18
N GLY A 336 9.65 -2.40 7.40
CA GLY A 336 11.02 -2.08 7.78
C GLY A 336 12.06 -2.92 7.03
N VAL A 337 11.83 -4.22 6.87
CA VAL A 337 12.71 -5.12 6.09
C VAL A 337 12.73 -4.73 4.61
N VAL A 338 11.57 -4.42 4.04
CA VAL A 338 11.46 -3.92 2.67
C VAL A 338 12.22 -2.61 2.53
N GLY A 339 12.06 -1.67 3.47
CA GLY A 339 12.81 -0.42 3.51
C GLY A 339 14.32 -0.65 3.54
N MET A 340 14.78 -1.55 4.41
CA MET A 340 16.21 -1.89 4.52
C MET A 340 16.74 -2.50 3.23
N GLY A 341 15.93 -3.26 2.51
CA GLY A 341 16.27 -3.85 1.23
C GLY A 341 16.55 -2.84 0.11
N PHE A 342 15.70 -1.82 -0.01
CA PHE A 342 15.81 -0.81 -1.07
C PHE A 342 16.80 0.31 -0.73
N TRP A 343 16.84 0.75 0.52
CA TRP A 343 17.55 1.97 0.93
C TRP A 343 18.63 1.74 1.99
N GLY A 344 18.83 0.51 2.46
CA GLY A 344 19.78 0.22 3.54
C GLY A 344 19.35 0.70 4.93
N SER A 345 18.15 1.28 5.06
CA SER A 345 17.57 1.80 6.31
C SER A 345 16.21 1.18 6.59
N VAL A 346 15.91 0.88 7.86
CA VAL A 346 14.55 0.41 8.28
C VAL A 346 13.48 1.42 7.90
N LEU A 347 13.80 2.72 7.87
CA LEU A 347 12.90 3.77 7.44
C LEU A 347 12.84 3.94 5.91
N GLY A 348 13.52 3.08 5.15
CA GLY A 348 13.60 3.15 3.70
C GLY A 348 12.25 3.18 2.99
N ALA A 349 11.23 2.53 3.55
CA ALA A 349 9.86 2.57 3.01
C ALA A 349 9.26 4.00 3.03
N LEU A 350 9.78 4.88 3.89
CA LEU A 350 9.36 6.27 4.06
C LEU A 350 10.22 7.25 3.25
N ILE A 351 11.38 6.82 2.76
CA ILE A 351 12.30 7.65 1.97
C ILE A 351 11.74 7.80 0.56
N ASP A 352 11.67 9.02 0.03
CA ASP A 352 11.25 9.32 -1.33
C ASP A 352 12.39 9.34 -2.36
N SER A 353 12.08 9.66 -3.63
CA SER A 353 13.08 9.73 -4.71
C SER A 353 14.12 10.85 -4.52
N ARG A 354 13.94 11.73 -3.53
CA ARG A 354 14.86 12.82 -3.19
C ARG A 354 15.74 12.45 -1.99
N ASN A 355 15.70 11.19 -1.56
CA ASN A 355 16.39 10.69 -0.37
C ASN A 355 15.97 11.41 0.92
N ARG A 356 14.69 11.80 1.03
CA ARG A 356 14.12 12.45 2.22
C ARG A 356 12.93 11.68 2.77
N LEU A 357 12.72 11.75 4.08
CA LEU A 357 11.54 11.15 4.69
C LEU A 357 10.28 11.90 4.25
N SER A 358 9.30 11.15 3.74
CA SER A 358 8.06 11.71 3.20
C SER A 358 6.89 11.49 4.14
N LEU A 359 6.26 12.60 4.56
CA LEU A 359 5.09 12.57 5.43
C LEU A 359 3.91 11.82 4.77
N SER A 360 3.72 11.97 3.46
CA SER A 360 2.64 11.28 2.75
C SER A 360 2.88 9.77 2.65
N ARG A 361 4.15 9.33 2.52
CA ARG A 361 4.50 7.90 2.59
C ARG A 361 4.26 7.34 3.99
N LEU A 362 4.57 8.11 5.04
CA LEU A 362 4.28 7.72 6.43
C LEU A 362 2.78 7.52 6.66
N GLN A 363 1.96 8.48 6.25
CA GLN A 363 0.49 8.40 6.33
C GLN A 363 -0.04 7.16 5.59
N LEU A 364 0.35 6.99 4.32
CA LEU A 364 -0.08 5.86 3.51
C LEU A 364 0.31 4.54 4.18
N MET A 365 1.58 4.40 4.60
CA MET A 365 2.07 3.18 5.23
C MET A 365 1.36 2.87 6.55
N ALA A 366 1.14 3.87 7.40
CA ALA A 366 0.44 3.71 8.68
C ALA A 366 -1.01 3.25 8.45
N TRP A 367 -1.75 3.90 7.55
CA TRP A 367 -3.14 3.52 7.24
C TRP A 367 -3.23 2.15 6.59
N THR A 368 -2.33 1.83 5.63
CA THR A 368 -2.27 0.50 5.01
C THR A 368 -2.01 -0.58 6.06
N ILE A 369 -1.05 -0.39 6.97
CA ILE A 369 -0.75 -1.35 8.04
C ILE A 369 -1.97 -1.57 8.95
N LEU A 370 -2.64 -0.50 9.40
CA LEU A 370 -3.79 -0.61 10.30
C LEU A 370 -4.99 -1.29 9.63
N VAL A 371 -5.31 -0.93 8.39
CA VAL A 371 -6.46 -1.50 7.67
C VAL A 371 -6.19 -2.95 7.27
N LEU A 372 -4.99 -3.27 6.75
CA LEU A 372 -4.66 -4.64 6.36
C LEU A 372 -4.50 -5.58 7.55
N SER A 373 -3.93 -5.11 8.67
CA SER A 373 -3.85 -5.93 9.90
C SER A 373 -5.23 -6.25 10.45
N LEU A 374 -6.12 -5.25 10.48
CA LEU A 374 -7.51 -5.44 10.88
C LEU A 374 -8.16 -6.49 9.97
N PHE A 375 -8.04 -6.31 8.65
CA PHE A 375 -8.60 -7.24 7.67
C PHE A 375 -8.07 -8.66 7.79
N GLY A 376 -6.76 -8.79 7.99
CA GLY A 376 -6.08 -10.08 8.12
C GLY A 376 -6.48 -10.87 9.35
N ILE A 377 -7.00 -10.23 10.41
CA ILE A 377 -7.40 -10.91 11.64
C ILE A 377 -8.90 -11.15 11.71
N THR A 378 -9.71 -10.15 11.38
CA THR A 378 -11.18 -10.28 11.47
C THR A 378 -11.73 -11.19 10.39
N SER A 379 -11.18 -11.18 9.17
CA SER A 379 -11.72 -11.98 8.07
C SER A 379 -11.60 -13.49 8.31
N PRO A 380 -10.43 -14.04 8.68
CA PRO A 380 -10.30 -15.46 9.00
C PRO A 380 -11.15 -15.87 10.21
N PHE A 381 -11.17 -15.04 11.26
CA PHE A 381 -12.04 -15.28 12.42
C PHE A 381 -13.51 -15.40 12.01
N LEU A 382 -14.01 -14.47 11.19
CA LEU A 382 -15.39 -14.47 10.72
C LEU A 382 -15.72 -15.66 9.82
N ILE A 383 -14.79 -16.08 8.96
CA ILE A 383 -14.93 -17.29 8.14
C ILE A 383 -15.03 -18.53 9.04
N GLY A 384 -14.22 -18.61 10.11
CA GLY A 384 -14.32 -19.68 11.10
C GLY A 384 -15.66 -19.69 11.86
N ALA A 385 -16.17 -18.50 12.16
CA ALA A 385 -17.42 -18.33 12.90
C ALA A 385 -18.70 -18.51 12.04
N SER A 386 -18.62 -18.52 10.70
CA SER A 386 -19.83 -18.48 9.85
C SER A 386 -20.39 -19.85 9.40
N GLU A 387 -19.85 -20.97 9.89
CA GLU A 387 -20.33 -22.34 9.60
C GLU A 387 -20.53 -22.66 8.10
N GLY A 388 -19.77 -22.02 7.21
CA GLY A 388 -19.81 -22.27 5.77
C GLY A 388 -20.75 -21.35 4.97
N ALA A 389 -21.49 -20.44 5.60
CA ALA A 389 -22.09 -19.30 4.89
C ALA A 389 -21.01 -18.22 4.68
N VAL A 390 -20.23 -18.37 3.62
CA VAL A 390 -19.08 -17.51 3.32
C VAL A 390 -19.54 -16.23 2.62
N SER A 391 -20.05 -15.27 3.39
CA SER A 391 -20.01 -13.86 2.95
C SER A 391 -18.74 -13.24 3.51
N LEU A 392 -17.87 -12.70 2.63
CA LEU A 392 -16.75 -11.88 3.07
C LEU A 392 -17.26 -10.75 3.98
N PRO A 393 -16.50 -10.36 5.02
CA PRO A 393 -16.90 -9.26 5.88
C PRO A 393 -17.13 -7.99 5.05
N GLN A 394 -18.30 -7.38 5.20
CA GLN A 394 -18.58 -6.10 4.55
C GLN A 394 -17.93 -4.98 5.37
N TYR A 395 -16.92 -4.34 4.79
CA TYR A 395 -16.34 -3.15 5.37
C TYR A 395 -17.18 -1.93 4.98
N PRO A 396 -17.47 -1.03 5.93
CA PRO A 396 -18.02 0.28 5.61
C PRO A 396 -17.18 0.93 4.50
N TRP A 397 -17.84 1.53 3.52
CA TRP A 397 -17.17 2.19 2.40
C TRP A 397 -16.23 3.31 2.89
N GLU A 398 -16.48 3.85 4.07
CA GLU A 398 -15.67 4.84 4.78
C GLU A 398 -14.22 4.36 5.00
N ILE A 399 -14.01 3.07 5.29
CA ILE A 399 -12.68 2.47 5.45
C ILE A 399 -11.97 2.35 4.09
N TRP A 400 -12.72 2.01 3.04
CA TRP A 400 -12.20 1.98 1.68
C TRP A 400 -11.88 3.39 1.17
N ALA A 401 -12.72 4.37 1.47
CA ALA A 401 -12.49 5.77 1.15
C ALA A 401 -11.23 6.29 1.86
N LEU A 402 -11.04 5.95 3.14
CA LEU A 402 -9.83 6.25 3.89
C LEU A 402 -8.57 5.72 3.17
N LEU A 403 -8.60 4.46 2.71
CA LEU A 403 -7.49 3.86 2.00
C LEU A 403 -7.30 4.51 0.61
N GLY A 404 -8.38 4.77 -0.11
CA GLY A 404 -8.37 5.40 -1.44
C GLY A 404 -7.79 6.81 -1.41
N ILE A 405 -8.20 7.64 -0.44
CA ILE A 405 -7.66 9.00 -0.23
C ILE A 405 -6.15 8.92 0.06
N SER A 406 -5.74 7.95 0.90
CA SER A 406 -4.34 7.74 1.24
C SER A 406 -3.50 7.35 0.02
N ILE A 407 -4.01 6.44 -0.84
CA ILE A 407 -3.32 5.95 -2.04
C ILE A 407 -3.23 7.03 -3.13
N GLY A 408 -4.27 7.84 -3.32
CA GLY A 408 -4.31 8.85 -4.39
C GLY A 408 -3.36 10.02 -4.17
N THR A 409 -2.98 10.31 -2.93
CA THR A 409 -2.25 11.55 -2.58
C THR A 409 -0.77 11.55 -2.99
N PRO A 410 0.03 10.49 -2.76
CA PRO A 410 1.45 10.49 -3.14
C PRO A 410 1.71 10.70 -4.64
N PRO A 411 1.00 10.04 -5.59
CA PRO A 411 1.19 10.29 -7.02
C PRO A 411 0.89 11.73 -7.42
N LEU A 412 -0.19 12.31 -6.90
CA LEU A 412 -0.56 13.71 -7.15
C LEU A 412 0.51 14.68 -6.64
N SER A 413 1.05 14.43 -5.44
CA SER A 413 2.18 15.20 -4.90
C SER A 413 3.42 15.08 -5.80
N GLY A 414 3.68 13.90 -6.36
CA GLY A 414 4.80 13.68 -7.29
C GLY A 414 4.66 14.52 -8.56
N LEU A 415 3.46 14.57 -9.16
CA LEU A 415 3.20 15.37 -10.37
C LEU A 415 3.41 16.87 -10.15
N ILE A 416 2.98 17.39 -9.00
CA ILE A 416 3.19 18.80 -8.64
C ILE A 416 4.70 19.08 -8.50
N LEU A 417 5.44 18.16 -7.89
CA LEU A 417 6.90 18.30 -7.75
C LEU A 417 7.63 18.24 -9.09
N VAL A 418 7.21 17.37 -10.01
CA VAL A 418 7.76 17.31 -11.37
C VAL A 418 7.53 18.64 -12.09
N SER A 419 6.33 19.21 -11.97
CA SER A 419 6.02 20.53 -12.53
C SER A 419 6.93 21.63 -11.96
N LYS A 420 7.19 21.61 -10.65
CA LYS A 420 8.11 22.56 -9.99
C LYS A 420 9.58 22.33 -10.33
N SER A 421 9.99 21.08 -10.55
CA SER A 421 11.39 20.76 -10.90
C SER A 421 11.80 21.30 -12.27
N GLY A 422 10.84 21.51 -13.17
CA GLY A 422 11.06 22.15 -14.47
C GLY A 422 11.16 23.69 -14.43
N GLN A 423 10.89 24.31 -13.28
CA GLN A 423 10.97 25.77 -13.13
C GLN A 423 12.40 26.22 -12.79
N ALA A 424 12.78 27.41 -13.28
CA ALA A 424 14.08 28.00 -12.95
C ALA A 424 14.24 28.15 -11.42
N PRO A 425 15.45 27.93 -10.88
CA PRO A 425 15.75 28.15 -9.46
C PRO A 425 15.33 29.55 -9.03
N GLN A 426 14.78 29.68 -7.81
CA GLN A 426 14.48 31.01 -7.27
C GLN A 426 15.80 31.76 -6.97
N PRO A 427 15.84 33.11 -7.05
CA PRO A 427 17.06 33.88 -6.83
C PRO A 427 17.73 33.65 -5.46
N ASN A 428 16.94 33.33 -4.43
CA ASN A 428 17.43 32.96 -3.11
C ASN A 428 18.03 31.54 -3.06
N ALA A 429 17.61 30.64 -3.96
CA ALA A 429 18.16 29.29 -4.06
C ALA A 429 19.63 29.29 -4.51
N GLU A 430 20.03 30.26 -5.33
CA GLU A 430 21.45 30.43 -5.72
C GLU A 430 22.33 30.77 -4.51
N ARG A 431 21.79 31.53 -3.55
CA ARG A 431 22.52 31.92 -2.34
C ARG A 431 22.71 30.72 -1.41
N SER A 432 21.66 29.92 -1.20
CA SER A 432 21.76 28.71 -0.38
C SER A 432 22.62 27.60 -1.00
N ILE A 433 22.65 27.46 -2.34
CA ILE A 433 23.63 26.58 -3.02
C ILE A 433 25.05 27.08 -2.78
N ARG A 434 25.25 28.40 -2.79
CA ARG A 434 26.57 29.00 -2.59
C ARG A 434 27.06 28.84 -1.15
N ASP A 435 26.15 28.89 -0.19
CA ASP A 435 26.45 28.79 1.24
C ASP A 435 26.60 27.34 1.71
N ASP A 436 26.07 26.36 0.97
CA ASP A 436 26.18 24.93 1.24
C ASP A 436 26.56 24.15 -0.02
N PRO A 437 27.86 23.87 -0.23
CA PRO A 437 28.35 23.22 -1.44
C PRO A 437 27.86 21.77 -1.62
N ASP A 438 27.30 21.16 -0.58
CA ASP A 438 26.72 19.82 -0.63
C ASP A 438 25.22 19.84 -1.01
N ALA A 439 24.61 21.03 -1.07
CA ALA A 439 23.22 21.19 -1.48
C ALA A 439 23.05 20.95 -2.97
N THR A 440 22.33 19.88 -3.33
CA THR A 440 21.93 19.66 -4.72
C THR A 440 20.47 19.94 -4.97
N ASN A 441 20.24 20.61 -6.09
CA ASN A 441 18.92 21.08 -6.46
C ASN A 441 18.57 20.56 -7.84
N VAL A 442 17.32 20.14 -8.01
CA VAL A 442 16.72 19.92 -9.32
C VAL A 442 15.63 20.98 -9.49
N GLY A 443 16.01 22.10 -10.10
CA GLY A 443 15.15 23.30 -10.19
C GLY A 443 14.94 23.95 -8.82
N ARG A 444 13.68 24.10 -8.41
CA ARG A 444 13.29 24.66 -7.09
C ARG A 444 13.30 23.64 -5.94
N VAL A 445 13.47 22.36 -6.26
CA VAL A 445 13.29 21.26 -5.31
C VAL A 445 14.65 20.83 -4.75
N GLU A 446 14.73 20.73 -3.43
CA GLU A 446 15.89 20.22 -2.73
C GLU A 446 15.97 18.69 -2.88
N VAL A 447 17.16 18.18 -3.21
CA VAL A 447 17.46 16.76 -3.31
C VAL A 447 18.66 16.46 -2.43
N ASN A 448 18.54 15.41 -1.62
CA ASN A 448 19.68 14.93 -0.85
C ASN A 448 20.48 13.94 -1.70
N LEU A 449 21.76 14.21 -1.95
CA LEU A 449 22.60 13.29 -2.72
C LEU A 449 22.95 12.02 -1.96
N ASP A 450 23.07 12.12 -0.63
CA ASP A 450 23.39 10.96 0.19
C ASP A 450 22.12 10.13 0.40
N PRO A 451 22.08 8.87 -0.07
CA PRO A 451 20.96 7.98 0.20
C PRO A 451 20.70 7.76 1.69
N ASN A 452 21.71 7.97 2.54
CA ASN A 452 21.61 7.87 3.99
C ASN A 452 21.47 9.22 4.70
N GLY A 453 21.43 10.33 3.97
CA GLY A 453 21.41 11.68 4.53
C GLY A 453 20.02 12.14 5.02
N TRP A 454 19.01 11.29 4.96
CA TRP A 454 17.66 11.63 5.42
C TRP A 454 17.64 12.00 6.91
N SER A 455 16.79 12.94 7.29
CA SER A 455 16.63 13.38 8.68
C SER A 455 15.17 13.24 9.13
N PHE A 456 14.94 12.92 10.41
CA PHE A 456 13.59 12.95 10.98
C PHE A 456 12.95 14.34 10.87
N LEU A 457 13.77 15.40 10.83
CA LEU A 457 13.31 16.77 10.60
C LEU A 457 12.72 16.98 9.20
N ASP A 458 12.98 16.10 8.23
CA ASP A 458 12.41 16.19 6.87
C ASP A 458 10.88 16.09 6.86
N PHE A 459 10.28 15.46 7.87
CA PHE A 459 8.82 15.48 8.02
C PHE A 459 8.27 16.89 8.26
N PHE A 460 9.08 17.78 8.82
CA PHE A 460 8.68 19.11 9.25
C PHE A 460 9.34 20.23 8.45
N ARG A 461 10.41 19.95 7.72
CA ARG A 461 11.13 20.93 6.91
C ARG A 461 10.44 21.19 5.57
N GLY A 462 10.72 22.37 5.02
CA GLY A 462 10.34 22.71 3.66
C GLY A 462 10.94 21.77 2.60
N GLU A 463 10.26 21.69 1.46
CA GLU A 463 10.67 20.87 0.29
C GLU A 463 11.39 21.67 -0.79
N GLU A 464 11.38 23.00 -0.68
CA GLU A 464 12.01 23.91 -1.63
C GLU A 464 13.32 24.40 -1.05
N VAL A 465 14.26 24.71 -1.94
CA VAL A 465 15.58 25.20 -1.55
C VAL A 465 15.47 26.49 -0.70
N SER A 466 14.46 27.31 -0.98
CA SER A 466 14.18 28.56 -0.28
C SER A 466 13.68 28.39 1.16
N ASN A 467 13.17 27.21 1.53
CA ASN A 467 12.61 26.95 2.86
C ASN A 467 13.14 25.65 3.50
N ARG A 468 14.27 25.13 3.02
CA ARG A 468 14.86 23.87 3.50
C ARG A 468 15.18 23.88 5.00
N ASP A 469 15.62 25.03 5.51
CA ASP A 469 16.05 25.22 6.89
C ASP A 469 14.91 25.76 7.77
N GLU A 470 13.73 25.97 7.18
CA GLU A 470 12.53 26.43 7.88
C GLU A 470 11.60 25.26 8.20
N ILE A 471 10.95 25.35 9.37
CA ILE A 471 9.87 24.44 9.73
C ILE A 471 8.62 24.85 8.96
N ASP A 472 8.13 23.96 8.12
CA ASP A 472 6.86 24.07 7.43
C ASP A 472 5.72 23.73 8.42
N ILE A 473 5.11 24.80 8.95
CA ILE A 473 3.99 24.74 9.90
C ILE A 473 2.86 23.86 9.36
N SER A 474 2.62 23.86 8.05
CA SER A 474 1.53 23.08 7.45
C SER A 474 1.81 21.58 7.59
N ARG A 475 3.03 21.12 7.34
CA ARG A 475 3.42 19.72 7.54
C ARG A 475 3.35 19.29 8.98
N PHE A 476 3.79 20.15 9.89
CA PHE A 476 3.69 19.88 11.31
C PHE A 476 2.22 19.68 11.72
N GLN A 477 1.33 20.57 11.27
CA GLN A 477 -0.11 20.43 11.51
C GLN A 477 -0.66 19.12 10.92
N TYR A 478 -0.29 18.76 9.69
CA TYR A 478 -0.71 17.50 9.06
C TYR A 478 -0.21 16.27 9.81
N PHE A 479 1.04 16.29 10.26
CA PHE A 479 1.60 15.21 11.08
C PHE A 479 0.81 15.05 12.37
N VAL A 480 0.55 16.15 13.10
CA VAL A 480 -0.21 16.11 14.36
C VAL A 480 -1.64 15.59 14.14
N ILE A 481 -2.36 16.09 13.13
CA ILE A 481 -3.71 15.61 12.80
C ILE A 481 -3.68 14.11 12.49
N THR A 482 -2.70 13.66 11.71
CA THR A 482 -2.54 12.24 11.36
C THR A 482 -2.37 11.39 12.61
N ILE A 483 -1.47 11.77 13.52
CA ILE A 483 -1.22 11.01 14.74
C ILE A 483 -2.48 10.95 15.61
N ILE A 484 -3.22 12.06 15.75
CA ILE A 484 -4.49 12.09 16.49
C ILE A 484 -5.51 11.13 15.85
N LEU A 485 -5.69 11.18 14.53
CA LEU A 485 -6.62 10.30 13.82
C LEU A 485 -6.22 8.82 13.95
N LEU A 486 -4.93 8.50 13.85
CA LEU A 486 -4.43 7.13 14.07
C LEU A 486 -4.71 6.66 15.49
N MET A 487 -4.46 7.50 16.51
CA MET A 487 -4.73 7.16 17.91
C MET A 487 -6.23 6.93 18.17
N VAL A 488 -7.09 7.79 17.63
CA VAL A 488 -8.55 7.63 17.73
C VAL A 488 -8.99 6.34 17.05
N PHE A 489 -8.48 6.05 15.85
CA PHE A 489 -8.82 4.83 15.13
C PHE A 489 -8.36 3.57 15.89
N ILE A 490 -7.12 3.56 16.39
CA ILE A 490 -6.57 2.46 17.20
C ILE A 490 -7.40 2.28 18.48
N GLY A 491 -7.80 3.36 19.13
CA GLY A 491 -8.65 3.31 20.32
C GLY A 491 -10.02 2.69 20.03
N LEU A 492 -10.70 3.16 18.98
CA LEU A 492 -12.01 2.64 18.57
C LEU A 492 -11.93 1.15 18.23
N ILE A 493 -11.00 0.76 17.36
CA ILE A 493 -10.80 -0.65 16.97
C ILE A 493 -10.38 -1.49 18.17
N GLY A 494 -9.42 -1.00 18.96
CA GLY A 494 -8.94 -1.69 20.16
C GLY A 494 -10.07 -1.96 21.15
N THR A 495 -10.90 -0.97 21.45
CA THR A 495 -12.06 -1.16 22.36
C THR A 495 -13.05 -2.20 21.84
N GLU A 496 -13.36 -2.21 20.54
CA GLU A 496 -14.24 -3.22 19.94
C GLU A 496 -13.59 -4.62 19.98
N LEU A 497 -12.33 -4.77 19.55
CA LEU A 497 -11.64 -6.07 19.52
C LEU A 497 -11.34 -6.65 20.92
N TRP A 498 -11.26 -5.82 21.95
CA TRP A 498 -11.10 -6.25 23.35
C TRP A 498 -12.42 -6.51 24.07
N SER A 499 -13.49 -5.79 23.72
CA SER A 499 -14.78 -5.90 24.41
C SER A 499 -15.65 -7.06 23.91
N LEU A 500 -15.39 -7.58 22.72
CA LEU A 500 -16.11 -8.73 22.17
C LEU A 500 -15.59 -10.03 22.81
N GLN A 501 -16.24 -10.45 23.90
CA GLN A 501 -15.81 -11.59 24.70
C GLN A 501 -16.56 -12.89 24.39
N ALA A 502 -17.76 -12.84 23.78
CA ALA A 502 -18.53 -14.03 23.44
C ALA A 502 -18.60 -14.29 21.93
N GLY A 503 -18.54 -15.55 21.53
CA GLY A 503 -18.67 -15.99 20.13
C GLY A 503 -19.95 -15.52 19.45
N GLN A 504 -21.06 -15.43 20.19
CA GLN A 504 -22.31 -14.87 19.68
C GLN A 504 -22.22 -13.37 19.40
N ASP A 505 -21.50 -12.61 20.23
CA ASP A 505 -21.31 -11.17 20.01
C ASP A 505 -20.56 -10.92 18.72
N TRP A 506 -19.57 -11.78 18.43
CA TRP A 506 -18.82 -11.79 17.19
C TRP A 506 -19.66 -12.13 15.95
N ALA A 507 -20.53 -13.15 16.03
CA ALA A 507 -21.42 -13.51 14.92
C ALA A 507 -22.48 -12.42 14.64
N ILE A 508 -22.97 -11.77 15.69
CA ILE A 508 -23.87 -10.62 15.58
C ILE A 508 -23.10 -9.42 15.04
N TRP A 509 -21.89 -9.16 15.53
CA TRP A 509 -21.01 -8.10 15.03
C TRP A 509 -20.78 -8.28 13.54
N ALA A 510 -20.42 -9.48 13.08
CA ALA A 510 -20.24 -9.81 11.67
C ALA A 510 -21.45 -9.49 10.78
N LYS A 511 -22.66 -9.73 11.29
CA LYS A 511 -23.91 -9.60 10.55
C LYS A 511 -24.53 -8.20 10.62
N THR A 512 -24.34 -7.51 11.73
CA THR A 512 -25.10 -6.29 12.08
C THR A 512 -24.23 -5.06 12.26
N LYS A 513 -22.95 -5.24 12.57
CA LYS A 513 -21.99 -4.16 12.74
C LYS A 513 -20.93 -4.25 11.65
N SER A 514 -21.06 -3.34 10.70
CA SER A 514 -19.91 -2.76 10.02
C SER A 514 -18.89 -2.36 11.12
N TYR A 515 -17.59 -2.51 10.84
CA TYR A 515 -16.48 -1.91 11.60
C TYR A 515 -16.83 -0.51 12.14
N PRO A 516 -16.21 -0.06 13.26
CA PRO A 516 -16.58 1.21 13.90
C PRO A 516 -16.82 2.28 12.84
N THR A 517 -18.08 2.71 12.76
CA THR A 517 -18.52 3.65 11.74
C THR A 517 -17.75 4.94 11.98
N LEU A 518 -16.86 5.27 11.04
CA LEU A 518 -16.18 6.55 11.06
C LEU A 518 -17.24 7.61 10.76
N ASN A 519 -17.43 8.54 11.69
CA ASN A 519 -18.36 9.63 11.45
C ASN A 519 -17.85 10.50 10.29
N GLU A 520 -18.76 11.26 9.68
CA GLU A 520 -18.42 12.19 8.59
C GLU A 520 -17.33 13.19 9.00
N THR A 521 -17.27 13.57 10.29
CA THR A 521 -16.22 14.43 10.84
C THR A 521 -14.84 13.79 10.71
N PHE A 522 -14.69 12.50 10.98
CA PHE A 522 -13.42 11.79 10.87
C PHE A 522 -12.94 11.74 9.42
N ILE A 523 -13.84 11.39 8.49
CA ILE A 523 -13.56 11.36 7.06
C ILE A 523 -13.25 12.77 6.55
N GLY A 524 -14.01 13.77 7.03
CA GLY A 524 -13.80 15.18 6.72
C GLY A 524 -12.44 15.69 7.18
N LEU A 525 -12.01 15.35 8.41
CA LEU A 525 -10.70 15.70 8.94
C LEU A 525 -9.57 15.02 8.14
N LEU A 526 -9.76 13.76 7.77
CA LEU A 526 -8.82 13.04 6.92
C LEU A 526 -8.74 13.69 5.53
N ALA A 527 -9.87 13.90 4.86
CA ALA A 527 -9.94 14.53 3.56
C ALA A 527 -9.37 15.95 3.58
N LEU A 528 -9.63 16.73 4.65
CA LEU A 528 -9.06 18.06 4.85
C LEU A 528 -7.55 18.00 5.05
N SER A 529 -7.03 17.00 5.78
CA SER A 529 -5.57 16.84 5.95
C SER A 529 -4.87 16.53 4.61
N HIS A 530 -5.47 15.71 3.75
CA HIS A 530 -4.93 15.37 2.43
C HIS A 530 -5.14 16.49 1.41
N GLY A 531 -6.34 17.06 1.37
CA GLY A 531 -6.75 18.13 0.46
C GLY A 531 -6.03 19.44 0.77
N GLY A 532 -5.87 19.80 2.05
CA GLY A 532 -5.08 20.94 2.47
C GLY A 532 -3.61 20.81 2.05
N TYR A 533 -3.03 19.61 2.21
CA TYR A 533 -1.65 19.35 1.80
C TYR A 533 -1.47 19.52 0.29
N LEU A 534 -2.36 18.95 -0.51
CA LEU A 534 -2.34 19.13 -1.97
C LEU A 534 -2.60 20.58 -2.36
N GLY A 535 -3.55 21.25 -1.72
CA GLY A 535 -3.85 22.67 -1.94
C GLY A 535 -2.66 23.58 -1.68
N MET A 536 -1.96 23.38 -0.56
CA MET A 536 -0.74 24.12 -0.23
C MET A 536 0.41 23.84 -1.21
N LYS A 537 0.49 22.61 -1.75
CA LYS A 537 1.47 22.31 -2.80
C LYS A 537 1.15 22.99 -4.13
N LEU A 538 -0.14 23.13 -4.45
CA LEU A 538 -0.61 23.81 -5.66
C LEU A 538 -0.47 25.33 -5.58
N LEU A 539 -0.67 25.92 -4.41
CA LEU A 539 -0.45 27.34 -4.16
C LEU A 539 1.06 27.62 -4.08
N ALA A 540 1.72 27.69 -5.24
CA ALA A 540 3.08 28.20 -5.32
C ALA A 540 3.10 29.62 -4.71
N LYS A 541 4.02 29.89 -3.77
CA LYS A 541 4.25 31.26 -3.30
C LYS A 541 4.58 32.11 -4.54
N PRO A 542 3.86 33.22 -4.79
CA PRO A 542 4.23 34.12 -5.88
C PRO A 542 5.66 34.59 -5.66
N ASP A 543 6.46 34.57 -6.72
CA ASP A 543 7.86 34.99 -6.65
C ASP A 543 7.91 36.43 -6.12
N VAL A 544 8.43 36.59 -4.91
CA VAL A 544 8.68 37.90 -4.33
C VAL A 544 9.73 38.55 -5.22
N LYS A 545 9.34 39.58 -5.97
CA LYS A 545 10.28 40.31 -6.83
C LYS A 545 11.36 40.91 -5.93
N PRO A 546 12.65 40.64 -6.18
CA PRO A 546 13.72 41.28 -5.44
C PRO A 546 13.69 42.79 -5.75
N GLY A 547 13.27 43.61 -4.79
CA GLY A 547 13.34 45.08 -4.87
C GLY A 547 12.05 45.88 -4.70
N ALA A 548 11.04 45.37 -3.99
CA ALA A 548 9.90 46.18 -3.52
C ALA A 548 10.09 46.64 -2.07
#